data_AF-A0A133UB58-F1
#
_entry.id   AF-A0A133UB58-F1
#
_cell.length_a   1.000
_cell.length_b   1.000
_cell.length_c   1.000
_cell.angle_alpha   90.00
_cell.angle_beta   90.00
_cell.angle_gamma   90.00
#
_symmetry.space_group_name_H-M   'P 1'
#
loop_
_entity.id
_entity.type
_entity.pdbx_description
1 polymer ?
#
loop_
_entity_poly.entity_id
_entity_poly.type
_entity_poly.pdbx_seq_one_letter_code
_entity_poly.pdbx_strand_id
1 'polypeptide(L)'
;VEEEEKEGLVENLKESLENLEKDGEEVIDEIWETDEIYEGDQLGNASDLVLVPNSGYNLRGKLSEDLFEESPLSGMHNREAFLYATDSGARLPRDPCVEDVVTLLRGRD
;
A
#
# COMPACT_ATOMS: atom_id res chain seq x y z
N VAL A 1 3.43 3.87 25.03
CA VAL A 1 2.18 4.63 24.83
C VAL A 1 1.11 3.76 25.43
N GLU A 2 0.36 4.28 26.39
CA GLU A 2 -0.77 3.52 26.94
C GLU A 2 -1.83 3.35 25.83
N GLU A 3 -2.65 2.30 25.86
CA GLU A 3 -3.60 2.01 24.76
C GLU A 3 -4.56 3.18 24.48
N GLU A 4 -5.06 3.84 25.53
CA GLU A 4 -5.95 5.01 25.39
C GLU A 4 -5.22 6.22 24.76
N GLU A 5 -3.93 6.39 25.04
CA GLU A 5 -3.11 7.42 24.38
C GLU A 5 -2.83 7.05 22.92
N LYS A 6 -2.72 5.76 22.61
CA LYS A 6 -2.49 5.26 21.25
C LYS A 6 -3.69 5.52 20.37
N GLU A 7 -4.89 5.12 20.81
CA GLU A 7 -6.13 5.34 20.06
C GLU A 7 -6.33 6.83 19.74
N GLY A 8 -6.18 7.69 20.74
CA GLY A 8 -6.26 9.13 20.54
C GLY A 8 -5.19 9.67 19.58
N LEU A 9 -3.96 9.14 19.62
CA LEU A 9 -2.90 9.56 18.70
C LEU A 9 -3.20 9.13 17.26
N VAL A 10 -3.69 7.91 17.06
CA VAL A 10 -4.06 7.38 15.74
C VAL A 10 -5.17 8.22 15.11
N GLU A 11 -6.21 8.56 15.89
CA GLU A 11 -7.32 9.36 15.40
C GLU A 11 -6.86 10.79 15.02
N ASN A 12 -6.03 11.42 15.85
CA ASN A 12 -5.44 12.73 15.53
C ASN A 12 -4.55 12.70 14.29
N LEU A 13 -3.78 11.63 14.09
CA LEU A 13 -2.95 11.43 12.89
C LEU A 13 -3.82 11.25 11.65
N LYS A 14 -4.88 10.46 11.75
CA LYS A 14 -5.84 10.22 10.66
C LYS A 14 -6.46 11.53 10.20
N GLU A 15 -7.02 12.32 11.12
CA GLU A 15 -7.59 13.64 10.81
C GLU A 15 -6.55 14.58 10.18
N SER A 16 -5.32 14.61 10.70
CA SER A 16 -4.26 15.47 10.15
C SER A 16 -3.84 15.07 8.74
N LEU A 17 -3.82 13.77 8.44
CA LEU A 17 -3.41 13.22 7.15
C LEU A 17 -4.53 13.30 6.11
N GLU A 18 -5.78 13.13 6.50
CA GLU A 18 -6.95 13.32 5.63
C GLU A 18 -7.04 14.76 5.11
N ASN A 19 -6.71 15.74 5.96
CA ASN A 19 -6.72 17.16 5.59
C ASN A 19 -5.39 17.64 4.96
N LEU A 20 -4.47 16.74 4.62
CA LEU A 20 -3.20 17.12 3.99
C LEU A 20 -3.44 17.49 2.53
N GLU A 21 -3.28 18.77 2.20
CA GLU A 21 -3.45 19.29 0.85
C GLU A 21 -2.17 19.93 0.29
N LYS A 22 -2.02 19.88 -1.04
CA LYS A 22 -1.06 20.69 -1.81
C LYS A 22 -1.79 21.33 -2.98
N ASP A 23 -1.66 22.65 -3.11
CA ASP A 23 -2.27 23.44 -4.20
C ASP A 23 -3.80 23.26 -4.34
N GLY A 24 -4.49 22.92 -3.25
CA GLY A 24 -5.94 22.70 -3.19
C GLY A 24 -6.39 21.28 -3.60
N GLU A 25 -5.44 20.35 -3.75
CA GLU A 25 -5.71 18.93 -3.99
C GLU A 25 -5.32 18.10 -2.75
N GLU A 26 -6.17 17.14 -2.39
CA GLU A 26 -5.91 16.18 -1.31
C GLU A 26 -4.71 15.28 -1.67
N VAL A 27 -3.76 15.15 -0.75
CA VAL A 27 -2.55 14.33 -0.96
C VAL A 27 -2.84 12.85 -0.73
N ILE A 28 -3.75 12.54 0.19
CA ILE A 28 -4.11 11.18 0.59
C ILE A 28 -5.48 10.83 -0.02
N ASP A 29 -5.58 9.67 -0.66
CA ASP A 29 -6.81 9.13 -1.26
C ASP A 29 -7.55 8.21 -0.27
N GLU A 30 -6.81 7.32 0.40
CA GLU A 30 -7.38 6.38 1.36
C GLU A 30 -6.49 6.25 2.60
N ILE A 31 -7.10 6.08 3.78
CA ILE A 31 -6.44 5.72 5.03
C ILE A 31 -7.11 4.48 5.59
N TRP A 32 -6.30 3.43 5.80
CA TRP A 32 -6.74 2.14 6.31
C TRP A 32 -6.09 1.85 7.65
N GLU A 33 -6.89 1.38 8.61
CA GLU A 33 -6.39 0.75 9.83
C GLU A 33 -5.96 -0.69 9.53
N THR A 34 -5.00 -1.19 10.30
CA THR A 34 -4.39 -2.52 10.10
C THR A 34 -5.44 -3.63 9.89
N ASP A 35 -6.42 -3.68 10.79
CA ASP A 35 -7.40 -4.76 10.88
C ASP A 35 -8.46 -4.68 9.76
N GLU A 36 -8.48 -3.60 8.98
CA GLU A 36 -9.37 -3.46 7.82
C GLU A 36 -8.81 -4.16 6.57
N ILE A 37 -7.49 -4.27 6.46
CA ILE A 37 -6.81 -4.68 5.21
C ILE A 37 -5.83 -5.84 5.36
N TYR A 38 -5.42 -6.18 6.58
CA TYR A 38 -4.51 -7.28 6.84
C TYR A 38 -5.17 -8.40 7.63
N GLU A 39 -4.66 -9.62 7.45
CA GLU A 39 -5.07 -10.79 8.21
C GLU A 39 -3.88 -11.75 8.43
N GLY A 40 -4.03 -12.68 9.38
CA GLY A 40 -3.07 -13.76 9.63
C GLY A 40 -2.07 -13.50 10.76
N ASP A 41 -1.14 -14.44 10.92
CA ASP A 41 -0.29 -14.56 12.12
C ASP A 41 0.74 -13.43 12.29
N GLN A 42 0.85 -12.52 11.31
CA GLN A 42 1.83 -11.42 11.31
C GLN A 42 1.22 -10.05 11.60
N LEU A 43 -0.07 -9.97 11.96
CA LEU A 43 -0.75 -8.71 12.29
C LEU A 43 -0.01 -7.88 13.36
N GLY A 44 0.61 -8.54 14.34
CA GLY A 44 1.39 -7.86 15.38
C GLY A 44 2.62 -7.09 14.88
N ASN A 45 3.03 -7.27 13.61
CA ASN A 45 4.13 -6.53 12.99
C ASN A 45 3.65 -5.44 12.01
N ALA A 46 2.35 -5.32 11.77
CA ALA A 46 1.82 -4.36 10.83
C ALA A 46 1.77 -2.94 11.41
N SER A 47 1.77 -1.95 10.52
CA SER A 47 1.63 -0.54 10.90
C SER A 47 0.18 -0.25 11.27
N ASP A 48 -0.03 0.62 12.28
CA ASP A 48 -1.38 1.01 12.73
C ASP A 48 -2.23 1.65 11.61
N LEU A 49 -1.58 2.40 10.71
CA LEU A 49 -2.20 3.03 9.54
C LEU A 49 -1.44 2.71 8.27
N VAL A 50 -2.18 2.51 7.18
CA VAL A 50 -1.67 2.42 5.80
C VAL A 50 -2.31 3.53 4.97
N LEU A 51 -1.47 4.31 4.31
CA LEU A 51 -1.87 5.46 3.52
C LEU A 51 -1.76 5.14 2.03
N VAL A 52 -2.81 5.44 1.28
CA VAL A 52 -2.82 5.42 -0.18
C VAL A 52 -2.78 6.86 -0.67
N PRO A 53 -1.70 7.32 -1.32
CA PRO A 53 -1.65 8.68 -1.85
C PRO A 53 -2.49 8.82 -3.12
N ASN A 54 -2.99 10.03 -3.36
CA ASN A 54 -3.56 10.41 -4.65
C ASN A 54 -2.50 10.32 -5.76
N SER A 55 -2.98 10.12 -7.00
CA SER A 55 -2.10 10.03 -8.18
C SER A 55 -1.25 11.29 -8.32
N GLY A 56 0.07 11.11 -8.42
CA GLY A 56 1.05 12.21 -8.51
C GLY A 56 1.82 12.47 -7.22
N TYR A 57 1.35 11.94 -6.08
CA TYR A 57 2.03 12.04 -4.79
C TYR A 57 2.79 10.76 -4.46
N ASN A 58 3.95 10.91 -3.82
CA ASN A 58 4.75 9.80 -3.31
C ASN A 58 5.17 10.07 -1.86
N LEU A 59 4.67 9.24 -0.94
CA LEU A 59 4.95 9.37 0.48
C LEU A 59 6.35 8.83 0.79
N ARG A 60 7.19 9.65 1.42
CA ARG A 60 8.56 9.28 1.79
C ARG A 60 8.80 9.52 3.27
N GLY A 61 9.29 8.51 3.98
CA GLY A 61 9.74 8.61 5.37
C GLY A 61 11.11 9.30 5.53
N LYS A 62 11.36 10.38 4.79
CA LYS A 62 12.58 11.17 4.87
C LYS A 62 12.34 12.37 5.79
N LEU A 63 13.23 12.58 6.76
CA LEU A 63 13.25 13.82 7.53
C LEU A 63 13.77 14.94 6.63
N SER A 64 12.95 15.96 6.43
CA SER A 64 13.21 17.12 5.56
C SER A 64 12.67 18.38 6.23
N GLU A 65 13.27 19.53 5.93
CA GLU A 65 12.70 20.83 6.33
C GLU A 65 11.46 21.19 5.49
N ASP A 66 11.43 20.71 4.24
CA ASP A 66 10.30 20.88 3.33
C ASP A 66 9.36 19.67 3.39
N LEU A 67 8.05 19.94 3.45
CA LEU A 67 7.00 18.91 3.43
C LEU A 67 6.81 18.28 2.04
N PHE A 68 7.06 19.05 0.98
CA PHE A 68 6.92 18.61 -0.41
C PHE A 68 8.24 18.82 -1.17
N GLU A 69 8.66 17.80 -1.91
CA GLU A 69 9.86 17.82 -2.75
C GLU A 69 9.50 17.27 -4.13
N GLU A 70 9.88 17.98 -5.19
CA GLU A 70 9.72 17.49 -6.57
C GLU A 70 10.75 16.39 -6.85
N SER A 71 10.28 15.26 -7.40
CA SER A 71 11.16 14.14 -7.73
C SER A 71 11.58 14.19 -9.20
N PRO A 72 12.87 13.96 -9.52
CA PRO A 72 13.31 13.83 -10.91
C PRO A 72 12.84 12.53 -11.56
N LEU A 73 12.36 11.56 -10.77
CA LEU A 73 11.75 10.33 -11.26
C LEU A 73 10.30 10.60 -11.66
N SER A 74 9.96 10.25 -12.90
CA SER A 74 8.59 10.17 -13.39
C SER A 74 8.10 8.72 -13.37
N GLY A 75 6.89 8.51 -12.84
CA GLY A 75 6.25 7.19 -12.71
C GLY A 75 6.30 6.60 -11.30
N MET A 76 5.25 5.83 -10.97
CA MET A 76 5.08 5.12 -9.70
C MET A 76 4.66 3.67 -9.99
N HIS A 77 4.99 2.74 -9.09
CA HIS A 77 4.41 1.39 -9.12
C HIS A 77 2.88 1.51 -9.04
N ASN A 78 2.18 0.97 -10.04
CA ASN A 78 0.72 0.91 -10.04
C ASN A 78 0.25 -0.49 -9.63
N ARG A 79 -1.07 -0.64 -9.45
CA ARG A 79 -1.69 -1.91 -9.07
C ARG A 79 -1.85 -2.88 -10.26
N GLU A 80 -1.41 -2.51 -11.46
CA GLU A 80 -1.59 -3.33 -12.65
C GLU A 80 -0.44 -4.34 -12.76
N ALA A 81 -0.80 -5.63 -12.74
CA ALA A 81 0.13 -6.73 -12.93
C ALA A 81 -0.47 -7.77 -13.90
N PHE A 82 0.39 -8.54 -14.56
CA PHE A 82 -0.03 -9.66 -15.39
C PHE A 82 0.87 -10.86 -15.20
N LEU A 83 0.31 -12.05 -15.39
CA LEU A 83 1.03 -13.31 -15.38
C LEU A 83 1.16 -13.84 -16.80
N TYR A 84 2.38 -14.18 -17.21
CA TYR A 84 2.67 -14.72 -18.53
C TYR A 84 3.29 -16.11 -18.43
N ALA A 85 2.71 -17.07 -19.15
CA ALA A 85 3.21 -18.44 -19.25
C ALA A 85 3.47 -18.81 -20.71
N THR A 86 4.61 -19.46 -20.96
CA THR A 86 5.01 -19.90 -22.31
C THR A 86 4.54 -21.31 -22.66
N ASP A 87 4.14 -22.10 -21.66
CA ASP A 87 3.61 -23.44 -21.87
C ASP A 87 2.16 -23.37 -22.35
N SER A 88 1.88 -23.95 -23.51
CA SER A 88 0.55 -24.01 -24.11
C SER A 88 -0.43 -24.89 -23.32
N GLY A 89 0.07 -25.74 -22.43
CA GLY A 89 -0.74 -26.53 -21.48
C GLY A 89 -1.03 -25.82 -20.15
N ALA A 90 -0.44 -24.65 -19.90
CA ALA A 90 -0.60 -23.94 -18.63
C ALA A 90 -2.06 -23.51 -18.42
N ARG A 91 -2.59 -23.83 -17.23
CA ARG A 91 -3.92 -23.40 -16.82
C ARG A 91 -3.79 -22.21 -15.89
N LEU A 92 -3.96 -21.02 -16.44
CA LEU A 92 -3.98 -19.78 -15.66
C LEU A 92 -5.38 -19.58 -15.05
N PRO A 93 -5.48 -19.18 -13.77
CA PRO A 93 -6.74 -18.78 -13.18
C PRO A 93 -7.27 -17.50 -13.86
N ARG A 94 -8.57 -17.24 -13.70
CA ARG A 94 -9.22 -16.06 -14.31
C ARG A 94 -8.73 -14.75 -13.69
N ASP A 95 -8.38 -14.79 -12.42
CA ASP A 95 -7.88 -13.66 -11.63
C ASP A 95 -6.58 -14.12 -10.96
N PRO A 96 -5.44 -14.00 -11.65
CA PRO A 96 -4.18 -14.55 -11.16
C PRO A 96 -3.57 -13.69 -10.06
N CYS A 97 -3.10 -14.34 -9.01
CA CYS A 97 -2.29 -13.74 -7.96
C CYS A 97 -0.83 -14.23 -8.04
N VAL A 98 0.06 -13.59 -7.28
CA VAL A 98 1.49 -13.94 -7.30
C VAL A 98 1.74 -15.36 -6.77
N GLU A 99 0.92 -15.84 -5.84
CA GLU A 99 1.03 -17.19 -5.27
C GLU A 99 0.75 -18.30 -6.29
N ASP A 100 -0.02 -18.03 -7.35
CA ASP A 100 -0.34 -19.02 -8.40
C ASP A 100 0.91 -19.54 -9.11
N VAL A 101 1.99 -18.75 -9.12
CA VAL A 101 3.30 -19.16 -9.65
C VAL A 101 3.79 -20.45 -8.97
N VAL A 102 3.53 -20.62 -7.67
CA VAL A 102 3.96 -21.81 -6.92
C VAL A 102 3.30 -23.06 -7.49
N THR A 103 1.98 -23.02 -7.75
CA THR A 103 1.24 -24.14 -8.31
C THR A 103 1.68 -24.44 -9.74
N LEU A 104 1.88 -23.41 -10.56
CA LEU A 104 2.33 -23.55 -11.95
C LEU A 104 3.73 -24.16 -12.06
N LEU A 105 4.62 -23.87 -11.11
CA LEU A 105 5.96 -24.44 -11.07
C LEU A 105 5.98 -25.87 -10.50
N ARG A 106 5.13 -26.15 -9.49
CA ARG A 106 5.08 -27.46 -8.81
C ARG A 106 4.28 -28.51 -9.56
N GLY A 107 3.37 -28.15 -10.45
CA GLY A 107 2.64 -29.10 -11.32
C GLY A 107 3.49 -29.77 -12.41
N ARG A 108 4.82 -29.81 -12.26
CA ARG A 108 5.80 -30.40 -13.20
C ARG A 108 6.40 -31.71 -12.67
N ASP A 109 5.58 -32.57 -12.07
CA ASP A 109 5.91 -33.98 -11.83
C ASP A 109 5.30 -34.87 -12.92
#